data_AF-A0A452Y5N6-F1
#
_entry.id   AF-A0A452Y5N6-F1
#
_cell.length_a   1.000
_cell.length_b   1.000
_cell.length_c   1.000
_cell.angle_alpha   90.00
_cell.angle_beta   90.00
_cell.angle_gamma   90.00
#
_symmetry.space_group_name_H-M   'P 1'
#
loop_
_entity.id
_entity.type
_entity.pdbx_description
1 polymer ?
#
loop_
_entity_poly.entity_id
_entity_poly.type
_entity_poly.pdbx_seq_one_letter_code
_entity_poly.pdbx_strand_id
1 'polypeptide(L)' 'SIGAVRMKNECSVFKAHCNDRNLEGCRRSLQKMKREHATLKQKLESYFQLLRQVGPREHAVNSRK' A
#
# COMPACT_ATOMS: atom_id res chain seq x y z
N SER A 1 -6.74 -9.94 -4.02
CA SER A 1 -6.00 -8.69 -4.36
C SER A 1 -6.84 -7.50 -3.96
N ILE A 2 -6.25 -6.42 -3.42
CA ILE A 2 -6.97 -5.25 -2.86
C ILE A 2 -7.10 -4.06 -3.83
N GLY A 3 -6.84 -4.25 -5.13
CA GLY A 3 -6.96 -3.17 -6.12
C GLY A 3 -5.83 -2.13 -6.10
N ALA A 4 -4.66 -2.44 -5.54
CA ALA A 4 -3.49 -1.55 -5.48
C ALA A 4 -2.80 -1.36 -6.85
N VAL A 5 -3.48 -0.69 -7.79
CA VAL A 5 -3.06 -0.60 -9.20
C VAL A 5 -1.67 0.02 -9.40
N ARG A 6 -1.34 1.07 -8.64
CA ARG A 6 -0.03 1.74 -8.75
C ARG A 6 1.11 0.81 -8.30
N MET A 7 0.93 0.11 -7.18
CA MET A 7 1.90 -0.91 -6.74
C MET A 7 2.03 -2.06 -7.74
N LYS A 8 0.91 -2.53 -8.31
CA LYS A 8 0.94 -3.60 -9.33
C LYS A 8 1.79 -3.18 -10.53
N ASN A 9 1.61 -1.96 -11.02
CA ASN A 9 2.36 -1.44 -12.16
C ASN A 9 3.86 -1.35 -11.86
N GLU A 10 4.24 -0.82 -10.69
CA GLU A 10 5.65 -0.76 -10.29
C GLU A 10 6.29 -2.14 -10.09
N CYS A 11 5.52 -3.11 -9.59
CA CYS A 11 5.98 -4.50 -9.47
C CYS A 11 6.25 -5.13 -10.85
N SER A 12 5.40 -4.86 -11.84
CA SER A 12 5.63 -5.27 -13.23
C SER A 12 6.92 -4.66 -13.82
N VAL A 13 7.17 -3.37 -13.58
CA VAL A 13 8.41 -2.69 -14.02
C VAL A 13 9.64 -3.26 -13.31
N PHE A 14 9.58 -3.47 -11.98
CA PHE A 14 10.64 -4.10 -11.22
C PHE A 14 10.98 -5.49 -11.75
N LYS A 15 9.96 -6.31 -12.03
CA LYS A 15 10.14 -7.65 -12.61
C LYS A 15 10.85 -7.58 -13.98
N ALA A 16 10.50 -6.62 -14.83
CA ALA A 16 11.18 -6.43 -16.11
C ALA A 16 12.68 -6.11 -15.90
N HIS A 17 13.01 -5.18 -15.00
CA HIS A 17 14.40 -4.87 -14.68
C HIS A 17 15.17 -6.07 -14.08
N CYS A 18 14.53 -6.92 -13.29
CA CYS A 18 15.14 -8.15 -12.78
C CYS A 18 15.48 -9.12 -13.93
N ASN A 19 14.55 -9.30 -14.87
CA ASN A 19 14.75 -10.16 -16.05
C ASN A 19 15.90 -9.66 -16.91
N ASP A 20 16.02 -8.34 -17.08
CA ASP A 20 17.09 -7.70 -17.86
C ASP A 20 18.44 -7.62 -17.09
N ARG A 21 18.51 -8.13 -15.86
CA ARG A 21 19.66 -7.98 -14.93
C ARG A 21 20.09 -6.52 -14.74
N ASN A 22 19.14 -5.58 -14.83
CA ASN A 22 19.39 -4.15 -14.69
C ASN A 22 19.34 -3.74 -13.22
N LEU A 23 20.48 -3.83 -12.53
CA LEU A 23 20.59 -3.55 -11.09
C LEU A 23 20.12 -2.13 -10.71
N GLU A 24 20.51 -1.13 -11.51
CA GLU A 24 20.11 0.26 -11.28
C GLU A 24 18.61 0.47 -11.49
N GLY A 25 18.03 -0.17 -12.51
CA GLY A 25 16.59 -0.22 -12.74
C GLY A 25 15.85 -0.85 -11.56
N CYS A 26 16.30 -2.02 -11.09
CA CYS A 26 15.75 -2.72 -9.91
C CYS A 26 15.79 -1.82 -8.67
N ARG A 27 16.92 -1.16 -8.41
CA ARG A 27 17.08 -0.26 -7.26
C ARG A 27 16.09 0.89 -7.31
N ARG A 28 15.92 1.53 -8.47
CA ARG A 28 14.99 2.66 -8.65
C ARG A 28 13.53 2.23 -8.52
N SER A 29 13.12 1.16 -9.19
CA SER A 29 11.72 0.71 -9.13
C SER A 29 11.35 0.14 -7.76
N LEU A 30 12.28 -0.50 -7.03
CA LEU A 30 12.07 -0.89 -5.64
C LEU A 30 11.85 0.32 -4.72
N GLN A 31 12.64 1.39 -4.88
CA GLN A 31 12.44 2.63 -4.12
C GLN A 31 11.08 3.25 -4.42
N LYS A 32 10.64 3.22 -5.68
CA LYS A 32 9.30 3.69 -6.06
C LYS A 32 8.20 2.82 -5.46
N MET A 33 8.35 1.50 -5.47
CA MET A 33 7.41 0.57 -4.84
C MET A 33 7.25 0.84 -3.33
N LYS A 34 8.35 1.14 -2.61
CA LYS A 34 8.29 1.53 -1.18
C LYS A 34 7.46 2.80 -0.97
N ARG A 35 7.62 3.81 -1.83
CA ARG A 35 6.85 5.07 -1.77
C ARG A 35 5.37 4.85 -2.06
N GLU A 36 5.05 4.05 -3.07
CA GLU A 36 3.66 3.71 -3.41
C GLU A 36 2.98 2.89 -2.32
N HIS A 37 3.70 1.95 -1.71
CA HIS A 37 3.20 1.19 -0.56
C HIS A 37 2.90 2.11 0.63
N ALA A 38 3.83 2.99 1.01
CA ALA A 38 3.63 3.94 2.09
C ALA A 38 2.43 4.87 1.83
N THR A 39 2.32 5.37 0.60
CA THR A 39 1.20 6.23 0.18
C THR A 39 -0.14 5.50 0.28
N LEU A 40 -0.21 4.27 -0.21
CA LEU A 40 -1.43 3.46 -0.15
C LEU A 40 -1.81 3.17 1.31
N LYS A 41 -0.84 2.76 2.13
CA LYS A 41 -1.05 2.52 3.56
C LYS A 41 -1.64 3.74 4.26
N GLN A 42 -1.02 4.92 4.08
CA GLN A 42 -1.51 6.17 4.68
C GLN A 42 -2.94 6.49 4.24
N LYS A 43 -3.25 6.36 2.94
CA LYS A 43 -4.61 6.62 2.43
C LYS A 43 -5.65 5.68 3.03
N LEU A 44 -5.32 4.39 3.15
CA LEU A 44 -6.21 3.41 3.76
C LEU A 44 -6.39 3.66 5.26
N GLU A 45 -5.32 3.98 5.99
CA GLU A 45 -5.38 4.35 7.40
C GLU A 45 -6.30 5.57 7.63
N SER A 46 -6.11 6.64 6.84
CA SER A 46 -6.97 7.82 6.89
C SER A 46 -8.42 7.51 6.54
N TYR A 47 -8.65 6.71 5.49
CA TYR A 47 -9.99 6.28 5.09
C TYR A 47 -10.69 5.50 6.22
N PHE A 48 -10.02 4.52 6.82
CA PHE A 48 -10.58 3.75 7.93
C PHE A 48 -10.76 4.60 9.19
N GLN A 49 -9.91 5.60 9.43
CA GLN A 49 -10.10 6.54 10.54
C GLN A 49 -11.36 7.38 10.35
N LEU A 50 -11.61 7.89 9.14
CA LEU A 50 -12.85 8.61 8.82
C LEU A 50 -14.07 7.70 8.96
N LEU A 51 -14.02 6.47 8.43
CA LEU A 51 -15.11 5.50 8.58
C LEU A 51 -15.46 5.22 10.05
N ARG A 52 -14.47 5.16 10.95
CA ARG A 52 -14.71 5.00 12.39
C ARG A 52 -15.35 6.24 13.03
N GLN A 53 -15.11 7.43 12.49
CA GLN A 53 -15.69 8.68 13.01
C GLN A 53 -17.14 8.89 12.56
N VAL A 54 -17.48 8.45 11.33
CA VAL A 54 -18.81 8.66 10.73
C VAL A 54 -19.72 7.43 10.81
N GLY A 55 -19.19 6.25 11.10
CA GLY A 55 -19.97 5.02 11.26
C GLY A 55 -20.82 5.03 12.55
N PRO A 56 -21.88 4.19 12.63
CA PRO A 56 -22.66 4.04 13.86
C PRO A 56 -21.73 3.76 15.04
N ARG A 57 -21.86 4.53 16.14
CA ARG A 57 -21.06 4.36 17.37
C ARG A 57 -21.34 3.05 18.11
N GLU A 58 -22.25 2.24 17.58
CA GLU A 58 -22.71 0.98 18.16
C GLU A 58 -22.11 -0.18 17.35
N HIS A 59 -20.93 -0.64 17.76
CA HIS A 59 -20.70 -2.03 18.16
C HIS A 59 -19.31 -2.17 18.82
N ALA A 60 -19.36 -2.73 20.01
CA ALA A 60 -18.27 -3.27 20.84
C ALA A 60 -17.42 -2.28 21.67
N VAL A 61 -17.97 -2.04 22.86
CA VAL A 61 -17.28 -1.98 24.16
C VAL A 61 -15.84 -2.50 24.19
N ASN A 62 -15.02 -1.72 24.90
CA ASN A 62 -13.77 -2.08 25.54
C ASN A 62 -13.69 -3.57 25.95
N SER A 63 -12.86 -4.36 25.27
CA SER A 63 -12.33 -5.60 25.83
C SER A 63 -10.88 -5.36 26.27
N ARG A 64 -10.74 -4.75 27.46
CA ARG A 64 -9.59 -5.04 28.31
C ARG A 64 -9.74 -6.49 28.77
N LYS A 65 -8.83 -7.35 28.35
CA LYS A 65 -8.31 -8.45 29.15
C LYS A 65 -6.83 -8.57 28.84
#